data_AF-A0A161MFL5-F1
#
_entry.id   AF-A0A161MFL5-F1
#
_cell.length_a   1.000
_cell.length_b   1.000
_cell.length_c   1.000
_cell.angle_alpha   90.00
_cell.angle_beta   90.00
_cell.angle_gamma   90.00
#
_symmetry.space_group_name_H-M   'P 1'
#
loop_
_entity.id
_entity.type
_entity.pdbx_description
1 polymer ?
#
loop_
_entity_poly.entity_id
_entity_poly.type
_entity_poly.pdbx_seq_one_letter_code
_entity_poly.pdbx_strand_id
1 'polypeptide(L)'
;MVCLPTALWRTLLILVTIATAVVGILLIVIGAYSLSVIGMRFTKLLRVYVNLILLLLGILILIISLIGFFGATRKGPQTLAIYSGLSLFICLCAISIGVVAFLMRQDTAHYQDKVAELYNNVDADSLLAIDELQRNLECCGPDGPEKMEVIIPSCCDVE
;
A
#
# COMPACT_ATOMS: atom_id res chain seq x y z
N MET A 1 -17.65 34.39 -21.89
CA MET A 1 -16.77 34.44 -20.69
C MET A 1 -16.81 33.18 -19.81
N VAL A 2 -17.41 32.05 -20.22
CA VAL A 2 -17.56 30.82 -19.38
C VAL A 2 -16.47 29.76 -19.64
N CYS A 3 -15.44 30.06 -20.43
CA CYS A 3 -14.40 29.08 -20.80
C CYS A 3 -13.25 28.93 -19.77
N LEU A 4 -13.09 29.89 -18.85
CA LEU A 4 -12.02 29.89 -17.85
C LEU A 4 -12.13 28.74 -16.81
N PRO A 5 -13.31 28.42 -16.23
CA PRO A 5 -13.40 27.34 -15.25
C PRO A 5 -13.11 25.96 -15.87
N THR A 6 -13.62 25.67 -17.07
CA THR A 6 -13.47 24.33 -17.68
C THR A 6 -12.03 23.99 -18.08
N ALA A 7 -11.22 24.99 -18.45
CA ALA A 7 -9.79 24.80 -18.65
C ALA A 7 -9.05 24.49 -17.34
N LEU A 8 -9.42 25.16 -16.25
CA LEU A 8 -8.81 24.95 -14.93
C LEU A 8 -9.04 23.52 -14.41
N TRP A 9 -10.28 23.03 -14.50
CA TRP A 9 -10.64 21.66 -14.11
C TRP A 9 -9.89 20.59 -14.91
N ARG A 10 -9.75 20.77 -16.22
CA ARG A 10 -9.00 19.85 -17.09
C ARG A 10 -7.53 19.78 -16.70
N THR A 11 -6.91 20.94 -16.48
CA THR A 11 -5.50 21.01 -16.10
C THR A 11 -5.25 20.38 -14.73
N LEU A 12 -6.14 20.61 -13.76
CA LEU A 12 -6.08 19.98 -12.44
C LEU A 12 -6.25 18.45 -12.53
N LEU A 13 -7.20 17.96 -13.32
CA LEU A 13 -7.40 16.52 -13.52
C LEU A 13 -6.14 15.88 -14.09
N ILE A 14 -5.52 16.48 -15.12
CA ILE A 14 -4.27 15.98 -15.71
C ILE A 14 -3.15 15.93 -14.67
N LEU A 15 -2.97 16.99 -13.88
CA LEU A 15 -1.96 17.04 -12.82
C LEU A 15 -2.15 15.94 -11.77
N VAL A 16 -3.38 15.78 -11.26
CA VAL A 16 -3.71 14.73 -10.29
C VAL A 16 -3.46 13.35 -10.88
N THR A 17 -3.84 13.13 -12.14
CA THR A 17 -3.67 11.85 -12.83
C THR A 17 -2.19 11.50 -13.03
N ILE A 18 -1.35 12.49 -13.35
CA ILE A 18 0.11 12.30 -13.45
C ILE A 18 0.69 11.96 -12.08
N ALA A 19 0.28 12.68 -11.02
CA ALA A 19 0.74 12.41 -9.67
C ALA A 19 0.37 10.99 -9.21
N THR A 20 -0.87 10.54 -9.45
CA THR A 20 -1.29 9.17 -9.15
C THR A 20 -0.56 8.13 -9.99
N ALA A 21 -0.23 8.43 -11.25
CA ALA A 21 0.59 7.55 -12.08
C ALA A 21 1.99 7.35 -11.50
N VAL A 22 2.64 8.43 -11.03
CA VAL A 22 3.96 8.37 -10.39
C VAL A 22 3.91 7.50 -9.14
N VAL A 23 2.90 7.67 -8.29
CA VAL A 23 2.71 6.82 -7.11
C VAL A 23 2.52 5.34 -7.51
N GLY A 24 1.71 5.06 -8.53
CA GLY A 24 1.52 3.70 -9.05
C GLY A 24 2.83 3.06 -9.53
N ILE A 25 3.67 3.81 -10.24
CA ILE A 25 4.99 3.35 -10.70
C ILE A 25 5.91 3.04 -9.52
N LEU A 26 5.97 3.92 -8.52
CA LEU A 26 6.78 3.69 -7.32
C LEU A 26 6.35 2.42 -6.58
N LEU A 27 5.04 2.18 -6.43
CA LEU A 27 4.52 0.96 -5.81
C LEU A 27 4.90 -0.30 -6.60
N ILE A 28 4.86 -0.25 -7.93
CA ILE A 28 5.28 -1.37 -8.79
C ILE A 28 6.78 -1.63 -8.64
N VAL A 29 7.61 -0.58 -8.64
CA VAL A 29 9.07 -0.72 -8.51
C VAL A 29 9.42 -1.32 -7.14
N ILE A 30 8.82 -0.82 -6.06
CA ILE A 30 9.05 -1.34 -4.71
C ILE A 30 8.59 -2.80 -4.60
N GLY A 31 7.39 -3.11 -5.10
CA GLY A 31 6.86 -4.49 -5.08
C GLY A 31 7.69 -5.47 -5.92
N ALA A 32 8.10 -5.07 -7.12
CA ALA A 32 8.94 -5.90 -7.98
C ALA A 32 10.36 -6.07 -7.40
N TYR A 33 10.94 -5.01 -6.85
CA TYR A 33 12.24 -5.06 -6.20
C TYR A 33 12.22 -5.97 -4.97
N SER A 34 11.21 -5.84 -4.11
CA SER A 34 11.07 -6.70 -2.92
C SER A 34 10.88 -8.17 -3.28
N LEU A 35 10.15 -8.49 -4.36
CA LEU A 35 10.05 -9.84 -4.90
C LEU A 35 11.39 -10.37 -5.44
N SER A 36 12.22 -9.52 -6.03
CA SER A 36 13.49 -9.91 -6.65
C SER A 36 14.63 -10.14 -5.65
N VAL A 37 14.71 -9.33 -4.60
CA VAL A 37 15.79 -9.39 -3.59
C VAL A 37 15.56 -10.50 -2.56
N ILE A 38 14.30 -10.78 -2.22
CA ILE A 38 13.91 -11.72 -1.16
C ILE A 38 13.72 -13.15 -1.72
N GLY A 39 14.16 -13.40 -2.95
CA GLY A 39 13.76 -14.54 -3.78
C GLY A 39 14.23 -15.94 -3.38
N MET A 40 14.78 -16.22 -2.19
CA MET A 40 15.31 -17.57 -1.92
C MET A 40 15.09 -18.22 -0.57
N ARG A 41 14.52 -17.56 0.43
CA ARG A 41 14.30 -18.23 1.71
C ARG A 41 13.20 -17.51 2.46
N PHE A 42 12.27 -18.31 3.00
CA PHE A 42 11.32 -17.95 4.04
C PHE A 42 9.82 -17.82 3.70
N THR A 43 9.04 -18.61 4.44
CA THR A 43 7.57 -18.78 4.56
C THR A 43 6.71 -17.92 3.63
N LYS A 44 6.31 -18.62 2.56
CA LYS A 44 5.89 -18.10 1.26
C LYS A 44 4.50 -17.49 1.16
N LEU A 45 3.70 -17.39 2.22
CA LEU A 45 2.30 -16.94 2.05
C LEU A 45 2.12 -15.46 2.36
N LEU A 46 2.17 -15.03 3.62
CA LEU A 46 1.78 -13.65 3.98
C LEU A 46 2.62 -12.56 3.28
N ARG A 47 3.94 -12.70 3.20
CA ARG A 47 4.81 -11.69 2.54
C ARG A 47 4.65 -11.68 1.03
N VAL A 48 4.46 -12.86 0.41
CA VAL A 48 4.13 -12.98 -1.02
C VAL A 48 2.77 -12.36 -1.29
N TYR A 49 1.77 -12.60 -0.44
CA TYR A 49 0.46 -11.96 -0.56
C TYR A 49 0.56 -10.45 -0.46
N VAL A 50 1.28 -9.90 0.54
CA VAL A 50 1.45 -8.44 0.69
C VAL A 50 2.15 -7.83 -0.51
N ASN A 51 3.29 -8.39 -0.95
CA ASN A 51 4.03 -7.88 -2.11
C ASN A 51 3.24 -8.03 -3.43
N LEU A 52 2.50 -9.12 -3.60
CA LEU A 52 1.63 -9.36 -4.75
C LEU A 52 0.46 -8.38 -4.76
N ILE A 53 -0.18 -8.14 -3.61
CA ILE A 53 -1.25 -7.15 -3.47
C ILE A 53 -0.71 -5.75 -3.78
N LEU A 54 0.48 -5.40 -3.30
CA LEU A 54 1.12 -4.11 -3.58
C LEU A 54 1.38 -3.93 -5.09
N LEU A 55 1.88 -4.97 -5.76
CA LEU A 55 2.14 -4.99 -7.19
C LEU A 55 0.84 -4.84 -8.00
N LEU A 56 -0.17 -5.64 -7.68
CA LEU A 56 -1.48 -5.61 -8.34
C LEU A 56 -2.17 -4.25 -8.15
N LEU A 57 -2.07 -3.69 -6.95
CA LEU A 57 -2.60 -2.36 -6.64
C LEU A 57 -1.90 -1.27 -7.46
N GLY A 58 -0.57 -1.33 -7.58
CA GLY A 58 0.21 -0.41 -8.40
C GLY A 58 -0.18 -0.47 -9.88
N ILE A 59 -0.38 -1.67 -10.43
CA ILE A 59 -0.85 -1.88 -11.81
C ILE A 59 -2.24 -1.29 -12.01
N LEU A 60 -3.16 -1.53 -11.08
CA LEU A 60 -4.52 -1.00 -11.13
C LEU A 60 -4.51 0.54 -11.15
N ILE A 61 -3.72 1.17 -10.28
CA ILE A 61 -3.55 2.63 -10.21
C ILE A 61 -2.99 3.18 -11.52
N LEU A 62 -2.04 2.47 -12.15
CA LEU A 62 -1.51 2.85 -13.46
C LEU A 62 -2.56 2.79 -14.56
N ILE A 63 -3.36 1.72 -14.63
CA ILE A 63 -4.44 1.58 -15.62
C ILE A 63 -5.46 2.71 -15.47
N ILE A 64 -5.88 3.00 -14.24
CA ILE A 64 -6.80 4.11 -13.92
C ILE A 64 -6.18 5.44 -14.38
N SER A 65 -4.89 5.65 -14.12
CA SER A 65 -4.20 6.89 -14.49
C SER A 65 -4.04 7.03 -16.01
N LEU A 66 -3.78 5.95 -16.75
CA LEU A 66 -3.75 5.96 -18.21
C LEU A 66 -5.13 6.32 -18.79
N ILE A 67 -6.19 5.68 -18.29
CA ILE A 67 -7.56 6.00 -18.68
C ILE A 67 -7.86 7.47 -18.43
N GLY A 68 -7.34 8.05 -17.34
CA GLY A 68 -7.53 9.46 -17.04
C GLY A 68 -6.81 10.43 -17.94
N PHE A 69 -5.58 10.09 -18.33
CA PHE A 69 -4.85 10.89 -19.30
C PHE A 69 -5.52 10.85 -20.69
N PHE A 70 -5.97 9.67 -21.13
CA PHE A 70 -6.72 9.53 -22.39
C PHE A 70 -8.11 10.21 -22.33
N GLY A 71 -8.76 10.20 -21.16
CA GLY A 71 -10.03 10.89 -20.90
C GLY A 71 -9.90 12.41 -20.97
N ALA A 72 -8.80 12.97 -20.46
CA ALA A 72 -8.55 14.40 -20.48
C ALA A 72 -8.14 14.95 -21.86
N THR A 73 -7.50 14.12 -22.70
CA THR A 73 -6.99 14.51 -24.03
C THR A 73 -8.03 14.39 -25.15
N ARG A 74 -9.12 13.63 -24.96
CA ARG A 74 -10.21 13.58 -25.95
C ARG A 74 -11.07 14.85 -25.92
N LYS A 75 -11.20 15.50 -27.08
CA LYS A 75 -11.98 16.74 -27.28
C LYS A 75 -13.50 16.58 -27.19
N GLY A 76 -14.02 15.39 -26.85
CA GLY A 76 -15.45 15.10 -26.82
C GLY A 76 -16.11 15.41 -25.46
N PRO A 77 -17.27 16.08 -25.40
CA PRO A 77 -17.95 16.42 -24.14
C PRO A 77 -18.45 15.18 -23.36
N GLN A 78 -18.77 14.08 -24.04
CA GLN A 78 -19.31 12.86 -23.41
C GLN A 78 -18.24 11.96 -22.75
N THR A 79 -17.00 11.97 -23.24
CA THR A 79 -15.91 11.15 -22.68
C THR A 79 -15.35 11.72 -21.39
N LEU A 80 -15.36 13.05 -21.25
CA LEU A 80 -14.96 13.74 -20.02
C LEU A 80 -15.98 13.52 -18.87
N ALA A 81 -17.27 13.44 -19.20
CA ALA A 81 -18.34 13.26 -18.21
C ALA A 81 -18.30 11.87 -17.54
N ILE A 82 -18.13 10.81 -18.33
CA ILE A 82 -18.00 9.44 -17.82
C ILE A 82 -16.72 9.28 -17.00
N TYR A 83 -15.61 9.89 -17.46
CA TYR A 83 -14.34 9.86 -16.74
C TYR A 83 -14.38 10.63 -15.40
N SER A 84 -15.06 11.78 -15.36
CA SER A 84 -15.28 12.54 -14.13
C SER A 84 -16.09 11.72 -13.12
N GLY A 85 -17.10 10.97 -13.57
CA GLY A 85 -17.89 10.10 -12.69
C GLY A 85 -17.06 8.96 -12.11
N LEU A 86 -16.28 8.26 -12.94
CA LEU A 86 -15.43 7.15 -12.51
C LEU A 86 -14.33 7.61 -11.54
N SER A 87 -13.69 8.74 -11.80
CA SER A 87 -12.64 9.28 -10.94
C SER A 87 -13.18 9.73 -9.59
N LEU A 88 -14.36 10.34 -9.58
CA LEU A 88 -15.02 10.76 -8.34
C LEU A 88 -15.42 9.55 -7.48
N PHE A 89 -15.90 8.48 -8.12
CA PHE A 89 -16.17 7.22 -7.44
C PHE A 89 -14.92 6.61 -6.81
N ILE A 90 -13.80 6.56 -7.55
CA ILE A 90 -12.52 6.06 -7.04
C ILE A 90 -12.01 6.91 -5.86
N CYS A 91 -12.15 8.23 -5.91
CA CYS A 91 -11.82 9.10 -4.78
C CYS A 91 -12.64 8.76 -3.53
N LEU A 92 -13.94 8.52 -3.67
CA LEU A 92 -14.80 8.12 -2.54
C LEU A 92 -14.37 6.77 -1.96
N CYS A 93 -14.01 5.81 -2.79
CA CYS A 93 -13.45 4.53 -2.34
C CYS A 93 -12.10 4.71 -1.62
N ALA A 94 -11.22 5.58 -2.12
CA ALA A 94 -9.94 5.85 -1.46
C ALA A 94 -10.14 6.51 -0.09
N ILE A 95 -11.09 7.45 0.02
CA ILE A 95 -11.45 8.09 1.29
C ILE A 95 -12.03 7.06 2.25
N SER A 96 -12.92 6.17 1.81
CA SER A 96 -13.49 5.14 2.69
C SER A 96 -12.44 4.15 3.17
N ILE A 97 -11.53 3.69 2.30
CA ILE A 97 -10.38 2.85 2.70
C ILE A 97 -9.50 3.59 3.72
N GLY A 98 -9.22 4.88 3.48
CA GLY A 98 -8.43 5.70 4.41
C GLY A 98 -9.10 5.85 5.78
N VAL A 99 -10.41 6.06 5.82
CA VAL A 99 -11.18 6.13 7.07
C VAL A 99 -11.18 4.78 7.79
N VAL A 100 -11.39 3.67 7.08
CA VAL A 100 -11.33 2.33 7.67
C VAL A 100 -9.94 2.07 8.25
N ALA A 101 -8.87 2.41 7.52
CA ALA A 101 -7.50 2.28 8.01
C ALA A 101 -7.23 3.15 9.25
N PHE A 102 -7.81 4.35 9.31
CA PHE A 102 -7.70 5.22 10.49
C PHE A 102 -8.47 4.67 11.70
N LEU A 103 -9.66 4.10 11.48
CA LEU A 103 -10.43 3.45 12.55
C LEU A 103 -9.73 2.17 13.04
N MET A 104 -9.12 1.38 12.16
CA MET A 104 -8.31 0.23 12.54
C MET A 104 -7.12 0.64 13.43
N ARG A 105 -6.54 1.84 13.24
CA ARG A 105 -5.53 2.38 14.16
C ARG A 105 -6.08 2.73 15.55
N GLN A 106 -7.38 2.98 15.70
CA GLN A 106 -7.97 3.22 17.02
C GLN A 106 -8.26 1.91 17.77
N ASP A 107 -8.42 0.81 17.04
CA ASP A 107 -8.75 -0.51 17.59
C ASP A 107 -7.49 -1.39 17.79
N THR A 108 -6.37 -0.77 18.18
CA THR A 108 -5.04 -1.40 18.24
C THR A 108 -5.00 -2.64 19.12
N ALA A 109 -5.84 -2.72 20.16
CA ALA A 109 -5.89 -3.85 21.08
C ALA A 109 -6.22 -5.18 20.36
N HIS A 110 -7.20 -5.16 19.45
CA HIS A 110 -7.59 -6.39 18.74
C HIS A 110 -6.55 -6.83 17.69
N TYR A 111 -5.77 -5.89 17.15
CA TYR A 111 -4.66 -6.20 16.26
C TYR A 111 -3.45 -6.73 17.02
N GLN A 112 -3.17 -6.21 18.22
CA GLN A 112 -2.07 -6.68 19.06
C GLN A 112 -2.22 -8.16 19.41
N ASP A 113 -3.43 -8.59 19.79
CA ASP A 113 -3.69 -10.00 20.10
C ASP A 113 -3.47 -10.93 18.89
N LYS A 114 -3.94 -10.51 17.70
CA LYS A 114 -3.72 -11.27 16.46
C LYS A 114 -2.27 -11.30 16.03
N VAL A 115 -1.53 -10.21 16.27
CA VAL A 115 -0.09 -10.16 15.98
C VAL A 115 0.67 -11.05 16.96
N ALA A 116 0.33 -11.03 18.25
CA ALA A 116 0.92 -11.91 19.25
C ALA A 116 0.69 -13.40 18.93
N GLU A 117 -0.52 -13.76 18.48
CA GLU A 117 -0.84 -15.13 18.04
C GLU A 117 -0.02 -15.55 16.80
N LEU A 118 0.22 -14.62 15.87
CA LEU A 118 1.11 -14.85 14.74
C LEU A 118 2.56 -15.09 15.18
N TYR A 119 3.00 -14.43 16.26
CA TYR A 119 4.35 -14.54 16.81
C TYR A 119 4.59 -15.83 17.63
N ASN A 120 3.54 -16.49 18.09
CA ASN A 120 3.66 -17.77 18.79
C ASN A 120 3.67 -18.98 17.84
N ASN A 121 3.13 -18.84 16.62
CA ASN A 121 3.06 -19.92 15.61
C ASN A 121 4.07 -19.71 14.46
N VAL A 122 5.30 -19.32 14.80
CA VAL A 122 6.30 -18.88 13.83
C VAL A 122 7.21 -20.05 13.44
N ASP A 123 7.14 -20.48 12.18
CA ASP A 123 8.14 -21.40 11.62
C ASP A 123 9.55 -20.78 11.73
N ALA A 124 10.60 -21.62 11.80
CA ALA A 124 12.01 -21.20 11.73
C ALA A 124 12.26 -20.18 10.61
N ASP A 125 11.41 -20.31 9.60
CA ASP A 125 11.41 -19.51 8.43
C ASP A 125 10.95 -18.05 8.63
N SER A 126 9.85 -17.90 9.35
CA SER A 126 9.25 -16.61 9.64
C SER A 126 10.09 -15.79 10.63
N LEU A 127 10.93 -16.44 11.45
CA LEU A 127 11.82 -15.78 12.42
C LEU A 127 12.83 -14.83 11.76
N LEU A 128 13.50 -15.22 10.67
CA LEU A 128 14.46 -14.32 9.99
C LEU A 128 13.77 -13.11 9.34
N ALA A 129 12.54 -13.31 8.88
CA ALA A 129 11.76 -12.27 8.26
C ALA A 129 11.28 -11.22 9.28
N ILE A 130 10.99 -11.68 10.50
CA ILE A 130 10.66 -10.85 11.66
C ILE A 130 11.92 -10.16 12.19
N ASP A 131 13.07 -10.85 12.24
CA ASP A 131 14.37 -10.32 12.66
C ASP A 131 14.77 -9.09 11.82
N GLU A 132 14.73 -9.22 10.49
CA GLU A 132 15.06 -8.11 9.58
C GLU A 132 14.06 -6.95 9.70
N LEU A 133 12.78 -7.26 9.92
CA LEU A 133 11.73 -6.26 10.11
C LEU A 133 11.96 -5.48 11.41
N GLN A 134 12.18 -6.19 12.51
CA GLN A 134 12.47 -5.64 13.84
C GLN A 134 13.75 -4.80 13.84
N ARG A 135 14.78 -5.22 13.10
CA ARG A 135 16.03 -4.46 12.95
C ARG A 135 15.86 -3.17 12.15
N ASN A 136 15.03 -3.19 11.11
CA ASN A 136 14.73 -1.99 10.30
C ASN A 136 13.78 -1.00 10.98
N LEU A 137 12.93 -1.49 11.88
CA LEU A 137 11.96 -0.69 12.64
C LEU A 137 12.46 -0.35 14.06
N GLU A 138 13.65 -0.84 14.43
CA GLU A 138 14.23 -0.70 15.77
C GLU A 138 13.23 -1.05 16.89
N CYS A 139 12.49 -2.15 16.70
CA CYS A 139 11.44 -2.59 17.61
C CYS A 139 11.57 -4.08 17.93
N CYS A 140 11.10 -4.48 19.11
CA CYS A 140 11.14 -5.88 19.53
C CYS A 140 9.78 -6.36 20.00
N GLY A 141 9.15 -7.21 19.19
CA GLY A 141 7.86 -7.83 19.48
C GLY A 141 6.69 -6.82 19.61
N PRO A 142 5.45 -7.33 19.74
CA PRO A 142 4.29 -6.50 20.01
C PRO A 142 4.26 -5.93 21.44
N ASP A 143 4.81 -6.67 22.39
CA ASP A 143 4.77 -6.41 23.84
C ASP A 143 6.17 -6.36 24.49
N GLY A 144 7.23 -6.29 23.69
CA GLY A 144 8.62 -6.39 24.17
C GLY A 144 9.18 -7.81 24.14
N PRO A 145 10.51 -7.96 24.35
CA PRO A 145 11.20 -9.26 24.30
C PRO A 145 10.72 -10.25 25.38
N GLU A 146 10.20 -9.73 26.50
CA GLU A 146 9.84 -10.54 27.68
C GLU A 146 8.61 -11.42 27.49
N LYS A 147 7.69 -11.03 26.59
CA LYS A 147 6.45 -11.79 26.33
C LYS A 147 6.56 -12.76 25.15
N MET A 148 7.73 -12.87 24.54
CA MET A 148 7.93 -13.69 23.35
C MET A 148 8.41 -15.10 23.74
N GLU A 149 7.75 -16.14 23.23
CA GLU A 149 8.09 -17.53 23.53
C GLU A 149 9.42 -17.96 22.87
N VAL A 150 9.81 -17.27 21.79
CA VAL A 150 11.07 -17.45 21.07
C VAL A 150 11.85 -16.13 21.07
N ILE A 151 13.09 -16.16 21.53
CA ILE A 151 13.99 -14.99 21.53
C ILE A 151 14.60 -14.84 20.13
N ILE A 152 14.40 -13.68 19.51
CA ILE A 152 14.92 -13.33 18.18
C ILE A 152 16.16 -12.45 18.35
N PRO A 153 17.26 -12.71 17.62
CA PRO A 153 18.53 -12.00 17.84
C PRO A 153 18.46 -10.48 17.63
N SER A 154 17.62 -9.96 16.73
CA SER A 154 17.36 -8.53 16.52
C SER A 154 16.96 -7.78 17.80
N CYS A 155 16.32 -8.47 18.74
CA CYS A 155 15.88 -7.89 20.01
C CYS A 155 17.00 -7.73 21.04
N CYS A 156 18.16 -8.37 20.84
CA CYS A 156 19.30 -8.27 21.76
C CYS A 156 20.22 -7.08 21.45
N ASP A 157 20.05 -6.43 20.30
CA ASP A 157 20.83 -5.24 19.89
C ASP A 157 20.14 -3.92 20.31
N VAL A 158 18.89 -3.98 20.81
CA VAL A 158 18.07 -2.82 21.21
C VAL A 158 18.14 -2.67 22.74
N GLU A 159 19.26 -2.13 23.25
CA GLU A 159 19.39 -1.63 24.63
C GLU A 159 19.08 -0.14 24.73
#